data_AF-J9EZY9-F1
#
_entry.id   AF-J9EZY9-F1
#
_cell.length_a   1.000
_cell.length_b   1.000
_cell.length_c   1.000
_cell.angle_alpha   90.00
_cell.angle_beta   90.00
_cell.angle_gamma   90.00
#
_symmetry.space_group_name_H-M   'P 1'
#
loop_
_entity.id
_entity.type
_entity.pdbx_description
1 polymer ?
#
loop_
_entity_poly.entity_id
_entity_poly.type
_entity_poly.pdbx_seq_one_letter_code
_entity_poly.pdbx_strand_id
1 'polypeptide(L)'
;IFYANSLDKKDDDYVFNVLTTVLQIHRTEPLSSDVLAFLTGQEEIETACKKVQEASRLLPGDLVALPLYAGLPPSAQMRVFEPAGIPHIRKVIFATNIAETSITIPGVRIIVDSGKIKVKTFLPDRHIDILRVENISQCSATQRAGRAGREAPGKCYRLYSEKHFHSLSKITVPEILRSNLAVVLLELLRIGLRRIKSLALISNPKKEGLEAAEKHLRLLDAVKQPDEKGRLKLTEMGTRLSSFPVDPAFARALIAASQNGCLEEVLTIVAFMSIDSVFVNSAIGHERTNLSKRKFEAPEGDHCTLLNVYRGYRLARKEKKLEEWCEANHVHQRLLNTVFKIRRQLRDICSKNSLIFRSCGTDTDRLRKTLCQGLFMNACAYERSQDRYSLLISPGTSLKIHPSSCLSRSRPTAFIFTDLVRTNELYARDITVIDLEWAKELLDSKKTVLNMFRDERLHSMIHS
;
A
#
# COMPACT_ATOMS: atom_id res chain seq x y z
N ILE A 1 -7.82 -0.29 -32.98
CA ILE A 1 -8.04 -0.79 -31.60
C ILE A 1 -8.62 -2.19 -31.73
N PHE A 2 -8.18 -3.14 -30.93
CA PHE A 2 -8.65 -4.52 -30.91
C PHE A 2 -9.25 -4.85 -29.54
N TYR A 3 -10.34 -5.61 -29.52
CA TYR A 3 -11.00 -6.09 -28.30
C TYR A 3 -11.01 -7.61 -28.27
N ALA A 4 -10.90 -8.19 -27.08
CA ALA A 4 -11.05 -9.64 -26.89
C ALA A 4 -12.54 -10.04 -26.92
N ASN A 5 -12.86 -11.19 -27.51
CA ASN A 5 -14.25 -11.59 -27.73
C ASN A 5 -14.98 -12.10 -26.46
N SER A 6 -14.28 -12.57 -25.41
CA SER A 6 -14.95 -13.31 -24.31
C SER A 6 -14.27 -13.29 -22.93
N LEU A 7 -13.27 -12.43 -22.68
CA LEU A 7 -12.50 -12.41 -21.41
C LEU A 7 -13.23 -11.69 -20.25
N ASP A 8 -14.54 -11.92 -20.12
CA ASP A 8 -15.42 -11.27 -19.14
C ASP A 8 -15.70 -12.15 -17.89
N LYS A 9 -15.01 -13.29 -17.71
CA LYS A 9 -15.25 -14.11 -16.51
C LYS A 9 -14.53 -13.51 -15.30
N LYS A 10 -15.21 -13.52 -14.16
CA LYS A 10 -14.72 -13.01 -12.88
C LYS A 10 -13.43 -13.70 -12.41
N ASP A 11 -13.18 -14.90 -12.92
CA ASP A 11 -12.03 -15.77 -12.60
C ASP A 11 -10.96 -15.78 -13.70
N ASP A 12 -11.04 -14.90 -14.72
CA ASP A 12 -10.04 -14.85 -15.79
C ASP A 12 -8.71 -14.29 -15.25
N ASP A 13 -7.64 -15.09 -15.41
CA ASP A 13 -6.27 -14.67 -15.11
C ASP A 13 -5.80 -13.67 -16.18
N TYR A 14 -6.05 -12.38 -15.92
CA TYR A 14 -5.63 -11.31 -16.83
C TYR A 14 -4.12 -11.25 -17.01
N VAL A 15 -3.31 -11.71 -16.04
CA VAL A 15 -1.85 -11.75 -16.17
C VAL A 15 -1.48 -12.79 -17.23
N PHE A 16 -2.08 -13.98 -17.16
CA PHE A 16 -1.90 -15.01 -18.18
C PHE A 16 -2.34 -14.55 -19.58
N ASN A 17 -3.47 -13.85 -19.68
CA ASN A 17 -3.96 -13.31 -20.95
C ASN A 17 -3.02 -12.26 -21.54
N VAL A 18 -2.46 -11.38 -20.69
CA VAL A 18 -1.42 -10.42 -21.10
C VAL A 18 -0.21 -11.16 -21.67
N LEU A 19 0.28 -12.18 -20.98
CA LEU A 19 1.46 -12.95 -21.41
C LEU A 19 1.23 -13.62 -22.75
N THR A 20 0.11 -14.32 -22.90
CA THR A 20 -0.24 -15.02 -24.14
C THR A 20 -0.33 -14.04 -25.31
N THR A 21 -0.98 -12.89 -25.10
CA THR A 21 -1.12 -11.86 -26.12
C THR A 21 0.24 -11.26 -26.50
N VAL A 22 1.11 -10.96 -25.53
CA VAL A 22 2.47 -10.45 -25.80
C VAL A 22 3.27 -11.43 -26.65
N LEU A 23 3.24 -12.73 -26.32
CA LEU A 23 3.97 -13.75 -27.08
C LEU A 23 3.40 -13.93 -28.49
N GLN A 24 2.08 -13.83 -28.66
CA GLN A 24 1.45 -13.83 -29.98
C GLN A 24 1.88 -12.62 -30.81
N ILE A 25 1.84 -11.42 -30.23
CA ILE A 25 2.28 -10.18 -30.89
C ILE A 25 3.76 -10.29 -31.28
N HIS A 26 4.63 -10.88 -30.44
CA HIS A 26 6.04 -11.13 -30.78
C HIS A 26 6.21 -11.94 -32.06
N ARG A 27 5.36 -12.94 -32.28
CA ARG A 27 5.41 -13.78 -33.49
C ARG A 27 4.83 -13.11 -34.74
N THR A 28 3.80 -12.28 -34.60
CA THR A 28 3.00 -11.80 -35.75
C THR A 28 3.29 -10.37 -36.17
N GLU A 29 3.77 -9.51 -35.26
CA GLU A 29 3.99 -8.09 -35.53
C GLU A 29 5.47 -7.79 -35.82
N PRO A 30 5.82 -6.71 -36.54
CA PRO A 30 7.21 -6.36 -36.84
C PRO A 30 8.06 -6.12 -35.58
N LEU A 31 9.28 -6.65 -35.51
CA LEU A 31 10.17 -6.52 -34.34
C LEU A 31 10.53 -5.06 -33.99
N SER A 32 10.42 -4.13 -34.95
CA SER A 32 10.59 -2.69 -34.75
C SER A 32 9.49 -2.02 -33.90
N SER A 33 8.43 -2.75 -33.55
CA SER A 33 7.29 -2.24 -32.80
C SER A 33 7.36 -2.76 -31.37
N ASP A 34 7.83 -1.92 -30.44
CA ASP A 34 7.92 -2.28 -29.03
C ASP A 34 6.53 -2.34 -28.39
N VAL A 35 6.44 -3.14 -27.33
CA VAL A 35 5.20 -3.44 -26.63
C VAL A 35 5.23 -2.84 -25.23
N LEU A 36 4.15 -2.16 -24.85
CA LEU A 36 3.88 -1.73 -23.48
C LEU A 36 2.61 -2.42 -22.98
N ALA A 37 2.76 -3.26 -21.96
CA ALA A 37 1.70 -4.04 -21.35
C ALA A 37 1.38 -3.53 -19.94
N PHE A 38 0.10 -3.28 -19.66
CA PHE A 38 -0.36 -2.77 -18.37
C PHE A 38 -0.76 -3.90 -17.41
N LEU A 39 -0.11 -3.95 -16.26
CA LEU A 39 -0.39 -4.84 -15.12
C LEU A 39 -0.57 -4.01 -13.84
N THR A 40 -0.99 -4.64 -12.73
CA THR A 40 -1.47 -3.88 -11.57
C THR A 40 -0.42 -3.65 -10.49
N GLY A 41 0.66 -4.44 -10.43
CA GLY A 41 1.68 -4.30 -9.39
C GLY A 41 2.97 -5.09 -9.65
N GLN A 42 3.93 -4.90 -8.76
CA GLN A 42 5.28 -5.44 -8.85
C GLN A 42 5.32 -6.96 -9.06
N GLU A 43 4.63 -7.74 -8.21
CA GLU A 43 4.68 -9.21 -8.26
C GLU A 43 4.22 -9.77 -9.61
N GLU A 44 3.14 -9.20 -10.16
CA GLU A 44 2.61 -9.56 -11.49
C GLU A 44 3.61 -9.20 -12.60
N ILE A 45 4.19 -8.00 -12.52
CA ILE A 45 5.15 -7.48 -13.50
C ILE A 45 6.43 -8.31 -13.54
N GLU A 46 7.01 -8.62 -12.38
CA GLU A 46 8.24 -9.41 -12.32
C GLU A 46 8.01 -10.85 -12.79
N THR A 47 6.89 -11.44 -12.40
CA THR A 47 6.47 -12.77 -12.90
C THR A 47 6.28 -12.76 -14.41
N ALA A 48 5.67 -11.70 -14.94
CA ALA A 48 5.45 -11.53 -16.37
C ALA A 48 6.76 -11.39 -17.15
N CYS A 49 7.67 -10.53 -16.68
CA CYS A 49 8.98 -10.33 -17.29
C CYS A 49 9.74 -11.65 -17.38
N LYS A 50 9.76 -12.41 -16.27
CA LYS A 50 10.44 -13.70 -16.20
C LYS A 50 9.84 -14.70 -17.20
N LYS A 51 8.53 -14.92 -17.17
CA LYS A 51 7.86 -15.90 -18.04
C LYS A 51 8.06 -15.59 -19.52
N VAL A 52 8.05 -14.30 -19.89
CA VAL A 52 8.30 -13.87 -21.27
C VAL A 52 9.77 -14.06 -21.68
N GLN A 53 10.72 -13.79 -20.78
CA GLN A 53 12.13 -14.03 -21.03
C GLN A 53 12.48 -15.53 -21.13
N GLU A 54 11.77 -16.39 -20.39
CA GLU A 54 11.90 -17.84 -20.52
C GLU A 54 11.29 -18.34 -21.83
N ALA A 55 10.10 -17.85 -22.17
CA ALA A 55 9.42 -18.20 -23.41
C ALA A 55 10.16 -17.71 -24.66
N SER A 56 10.85 -16.56 -24.59
CA SER A 56 11.57 -15.99 -25.74
C SER A 56 12.64 -16.91 -26.30
N ARG A 57 13.25 -17.75 -25.47
CA ARG A 57 14.24 -18.76 -25.88
C ARG A 57 13.68 -19.80 -26.85
N LEU A 58 12.35 -19.97 -26.85
CA LEU A 58 11.63 -20.92 -27.70
C LEU A 58 10.99 -20.25 -28.91
N LEU A 59 11.16 -18.93 -29.07
CA LEU A 59 10.54 -18.13 -30.12
C LEU A 59 11.59 -17.62 -31.12
N PRO A 60 11.20 -17.47 -32.40
CA PRO A 60 12.04 -16.76 -33.35
C PRO A 60 12.08 -15.27 -33.02
N GLY A 61 13.28 -14.68 -33.14
CA GLY A 61 13.52 -13.26 -32.85
C GLY A 61 13.71 -12.99 -31.36
N ASP A 62 14.69 -12.14 -31.04
CA ASP A 62 15.03 -11.80 -29.67
C ASP A 62 14.06 -10.75 -29.10
N LEU A 63 13.77 -10.89 -27.81
CA LEU A 63 13.06 -9.87 -27.04
C LEU A 63 13.71 -9.68 -25.68
N VAL A 64 13.52 -8.49 -25.13
CA VAL A 64 13.92 -8.13 -23.77
C VAL A 64 12.70 -7.66 -23.00
N ALA A 65 12.41 -8.33 -21.88
CA ALA A 65 11.35 -7.93 -20.97
C ALA A 65 11.88 -6.97 -19.88
N LEU A 66 11.21 -5.83 -19.70
CA LEU A 66 11.60 -4.80 -18.73
C LEU A 66 10.43 -4.44 -17.80
N PRO A 67 10.66 -4.37 -16.48
CA PRO A 67 9.65 -3.93 -15.53
C PRO A 67 9.60 -2.39 -15.42
N LEU A 68 8.42 -1.83 -15.14
CA LEU A 68 8.24 -0.41 -14.82
C LEU A 68 7.16 -0.20 -13.74
N TYR A 69 7.58 0.07 -12.51
CA TYR A 69 6.69 0.36 -11.38
C TYR A 69 7.37 1.31 -10.37
N ALA A 70 6.59 1.95 -9.50
CA ALA A 70 7.06 3.04 -8.63
C ALA A 70 8.24 2.66 -7.70
N GLY A 71 8.24 1.44 -7.17
CA GLY A 71 9.31 0.93 -6.29
C GLY A 71 10.67 0.66 -6.97
N LEU A 72 10.77 0.68 -8.30
CA LEU A 72 12.02 0.42 -9.00
C LEU A 72 13.09 1.49 -8.73
N PRO A 73 14.39 1.13 -8.68
CA PRO A 73 15.47 2.11 -8.71
C PRO A 73 15.43 2.98 -9.98
N PRO A 74 15.64 4.31 -9.93
CA PRO A 74 15.81 5.21 -11.07
C PRO A 74 16.72 4.68 -12.16
N SER A 75 17.87 4.07 -11.84
CA SER A 75 18.72 3.44 -12.87
C SER A 75 17.99 2.32 -13.63
N ALA A 76 17.21 1.49 -12.93
CA ALA A 76 16.40 0.45 -13.55
C ALA A 76 15.19 1.01 -14.30
N GLN A 77 14.57 2.08 -13.79
CA GLN A 77 13.51 2.81 -14.52
C GLN A 77 14.05 3.43 -15.81
N MET A 78 15.29 3.93 -15.80
CA MET A 78 15.91 4.56 -16.97
C MET A 78 16.12 3.57 -18.13
N ARG A 79 16.31 2.28 -17.84
CA ARG A 79 16.50 1.23 -18.85
C ARG A 79 15.35 1.13 -19.85
N VAL A 80 14.12 1.51 -19.48
CA VAL A 80 12.99 1.46 -20.42
C VAL A 80 13.12 2.50 -21.53
N PHE A 81 13.86 3.58 -21.30
CA PHE A 81 14.11 4.64 -22.28
C PHE A 81 15.32 4.37 -23.17
N GLU A 82 16.19 3.46 -22.74
CA GLU A 82 17.35 3.07 -23.53
C GLU A 82 16.90 2.29 -24.79
N PRO A 83 17.58 2.49 -25.93
CA PRO A 83 17.42 1.61 -27.08
C PRO A 83 17.78 0.17 -26.71
N ALA A 84 17.23 -0.82 -27.42
CA ALA A 84 17.50 -2.24 -27.14
C ALA A 84 18.95 -2.69 -27.37
N GLY A 85 19.88 -1.77 -27.69
CA GLY A 85 21.32 -2.00 -27.86
C GLY A 85 21.71 -2.79 -29.11
N ILE A 86 20.81 -3.64 -29.62
CA ILE A 86 21.04 -4.55 -30.73
C ILE A 86 19.90 -4.38 -31.75
N PRO A 87 20.21 -4.26 -33.06
CA PRO A 87 19.19 -4.27 -34.12
C PRO A 87 18.31 -5.53 -34.04
N HIS A 88 17.01 -5.37 -34.34
CA HIS A 88 16.03 -6.47 -34.41
C HIS A 88 15.63 -7.13 -33.07
N ILE A 89 15.93 -6.53 -31.93
CA ILE A 89 15.37 -6.97 -30.63
C ILE A 89 14.11 -6.17 -30.31
N ARG A 90 13.02 -6.87 -29.96
CA ARG A 90 11.81 -6.22 -29.45
C ARG A 90 11.93 -5.93 -27.95
N LYS A 91 11.61 -4.71 -27.54
CA LYS A 91 11.44 -4.36 -26.13
C LYS A 91 9.99 -4.60 -25.70
N VAL A 92 9.81 -5.33 -24.61
CA VAL A 92 8.50 -5.57 -23.99
C VAL A 92 8.52 -5.01 -22.58
N ILE A 93 7.71 -3.98 -22.34
CA ILE A 93 7.68 -3.27 -21.06
C ILE A 93 6.41 -3.64 -20.33
N PHE A 94 6.54 -4.18 -19.12
CA PHE A 94 5.43 -4.46 -18.23
C PHE A 94 5.35 -3.37 -17.17
N ALA A 95 4.26 -2.59 -17.18
CA ALA A 95 4.15 -1.38 -16.38
C ALA A 95 2.85 -1.28 -15.57
N THR A 96 2.92 -0.55 -14.45
CA THR A 96 1.71 -0.05 -13.77
C THR A 96 1.18 1.21 -14.46
N ASN A 97 0.19 1.88 -13.84
CA ASN A 97 -0.32 3.17 -14.29
C ASN A 97 0.74 4.30 -14.30
N ILE A 98 1.97 4.06 -13.84
CA ILE A 98 3.10 5.00 -14.02
C ILE A 98 3.33 5.35 -15.51
N ALA A 99 3.09 4.41 -16.42
CA ALA A 99 3.22 4.63 -17.86
C ALA A 99 1.98 5.27 -18.50
N GLU A 100 0.90 5.53 -17.75
CA GLU A 100 -0.38 5.98 -18.29
C GLU A 100 -0.43 7.46 -18.65
N THR A 101 0.23 8.34 -17.89
CA THR A 101 0.15 9.81 -18.04
C THR A 101 1.51 10.45 -18.33
N SER A 102 2.52 10.16 -17.52
CA SER A 102 3.65 11.09 -17.34
C SER A 102 4.93 10.69 -18.07
N ILE A 103 4.91 9.64 -18.90
CA ILE A 103 6.12 9.09 -19.52
C ILE A 103 5.91 8.75 -21.00
N THR A 104 6.83 9.19 -21.87
CA THR A 104 6.95 8.70 -23.26
C THR A 104 8.10 7.71 -23.31
N ILE A 105 7.83 6.48 -23.76
CA ILE A 105 8.86 5.47 -23.94
C ILE A 105 9.10 5.33 -25.46
N PRO A 106 10.29 5.67 -25.97
CA PRO A 106 10.59 5.59 -27.39
C PRO A 106 10.44 4.17 -27.93
N GLY A 107 9.94 4.04 -29.16
CA GLY A 107 9.78 2.77 -29.87
C GLY A 107 8.47 2.02 -29.58
N VAL A 108 7.72 2.42 -28.54
CA VAL A 108 6.44 1.78 -28.19
C VAL A 108 5.38 2.09 -29.27
N ARG A 109 4.93 1.04 -29.95
CA ARG A 109 3.88 1.12 -30.98
C ARG A 109 2.70 0.21 -30.69
N ILE A 110 2.83 -0.69 -29.71
CA ILE A 110 1.80 -1.67 -29.38
C ILE A 110 1.47 -1.61 -27.90
N ILE A 111 0.19 -1.45 -27.58
CA ILE A 111 -0.32 -1.47 -26.22
C ILE A 111 -1.08 -2.77 -25.97
N VAL A 112 -0.81 -3.41 -24.83
CA VAL A 112 -1.61 -4.52 -24.31
C VAL A 112 -2.25 -4.05 -23.00
N ASP A 113 -3.56 -3.83 -23.01
CA ASP A 113 -4.30 -3.28 -21.86
C ASP A 113 -5.13 -4.37 -21.19
N SER A 114 -4.73 -4.73 -19.97
CA SER A 114 -5.48 -5.67 -19.12
C SER A 114 -6.82 -5.11 -18.63
N GLY A 115 -7.03 -3.80 -18.70
CA GLY A 115 -8.24 -3.15 -18.18
C GLY A 115 -8.28 -3.05 -16.65
N LYS A 116 -7.18 -3.41 -15.95
CA LYS A 116 -7.11 -3.44 -14.48
C LYS A 116 -6.19 -2.36 -13.90
N ILE A 117 -6.46 -2.00 -12.65
CA ILE A 117 -5.63 -1.11 -11.84
C ILE A 117 -5.74 -1.53 -10.36
N LYS A 118 -4.67 -1.39 -9.59
CA LYS A 118 -4.68 -1.59 -8.14
C LYS A 118 -4.82 -0.23 -7.45
N VAL A 119 -5.88 -0.08 -6.65
CA VAL A 119 -6.28 1.21 -6.07
C VAL A 119 -6.52 1.06 -4.57
N LYS A 120 -5.97 2.00 -3.78
CA LYS A 120 -6.30 2.15 -2.37
C LYS A 120 -7.69 2.78 -2.22
N THR A 121 -8.56 2.07 -1.52
CA THR A 121 -9.96 2.45 -1.27
C THR A 121 -10.25 2.39 0.21
N PHE A 122 -10.75 3.48 0.77
CA PHE A 122 -11.20 3.56 2.14
C PHE A 122 -12.67 3.15 2.25
N LEU A 123 -12.98 2.32 3.24
CA LEU A 123 -14.33 1.92 3.62
C LEU A 123 -14.74 2.67 4.90
N PRO A 124 -15.51 3.78 4.79
CA PRO A 124 -15.87 4.61 5.95
C PRO A 124 -16.62 3.83 7.04
N ASP A 125 -17.49 2.90 6.63
CA ASP A 125 -18.33 2.14 7.57
C ASP A 125 -17.54 1.25 8.52
N ARG A 126 -16.46 0.67 7.99
CA ARG A 126 -15.59 -0.29 8.69
C ARG A 126 -14.32 0.36 9.21
N HIS A 127 -14.05 1.60 8.80
CA HIS A 127 -12.85 2.35 9.16
C HIS A 127 -11.56 1.67 8.68
N ILE A 128 -11.55 1.22 7.41
CA ILE A 128 -10.47 0.40 6.86
C ILE A 128 -10.02 0.96 5.53
N ASP A 129 -8.71 1.09 5.36
CA ASP A 129 -8.06 1.21 4.07
C ASP A 129 -7.80 -0.17 3.46
N ILE A 130 -8.26 -0.37 2.22
CA ILE A 130 -8.07 -1.63 1.48
C ILE A 130 -7.37 -1.35 0.16
N LEU A 131 -6.34 -2.13 -0.13
CA LEU A 131 -5.76 -2.20 -1.47
C LEU A 131 -6.46 -3.30 -2.26
N ARG A 132 -7.15 -2.95 -3.36
CA ARG A 132 -7.86 -3.91 -4.22
C ARG A 132 -7.63 -3.64 -5.70
N VAL A 133 -7.78 -4.68 -6.51
CA VAL A 133 -7.77 -4.57 -7.98
C VAL A 133 -9.18 -4.20 -8.47
N GLU A 134 -9.25 -3.18 -9.32
CA GLU A 134 -10.47 -2.69 -9.93
C GLU A 134 -10.32 -2.56 -11.45
N ASN A 135 -11.45 -2.36 -12.14
CA ASN A 135 -11.43 -1.99 -13.55
C ASN A 135 -11.03 -0.51 -13.70
N ILE A 136 -10.36 -0.20 -14.81
CA ILE A 136 -10.05 1.17 -15.20
C ILE A 136 -11.28 1.92 -15.72
N SER A 137 -11.17 3.23 -15.83
CA SER A 137 -12.16 4.06 -16.53
C SER A 137 -11.93 4.06 -18.04
N GLN A 138 -12.95 4.47 -18.81
CA GLN A 138 -12.82 4.69 -20.26
C GLN A 138 -11.75 5.74 -20.58
N CYS A 139 -11.67 6.80 -19.77
CA CYS A 139 -10.63 7.82 -19.90
C CYS A 139 -9.23 7.21 -19.74
N SER A 140 -9.02 6.41 -18.69
CA SER A 140 -7.75 5.70 -18.45
C SER A 140 -7.40 4.75 -19.60
N ALA A 141 -8.34 3.92 -20.04
CA ALA A 141 -8.17 3.03 -21.20
C ALA A 141 -7.84 3.77 -22.50
N THR A 142 -8.33 5.01 -22.65
CA THR A 142 -8.04 5.85 -23.81
C THR A 142 -6.64 6.46 -23.70
N GLN A 143 -6.24 6.89 -22.51
CA GLN A 143 -4.87 7.38 -22.25
C GLN A 143 -3.82 6.28 -22.45
N ARG A 144 -4.11 5.05 -21.99
CA ARG A 144 -3.27 3.87 -22.24
C ARG A 144 -3.14 3.58 -23.72
N ALA A 145 -4.25 3.56 -24.47
CA ALA A 145 -4.23 3.38 -25.92
C ALA A 145 -3.44 4.47 -26.65
N GLY A 146 -3.55 5.73 -26.19
CA GLY A 146 -2.81 6.86 -26.75
C GLY A 146 -1.29 6.75 -26.63
N ARG A 147 -0.75 5.86 -25.77
CA ARG A 147 0.70 5.61 -25.67
C ARG A 147 1.29 4.99 -26.92
N ALA A 148 0.51 4.20 -27.67
CA ALA A 148 0.94 3.60 -28.93
C ALA A 148 1.12 4.64 -30.06
N GLY A 149 0.46 5.79 -29.95
CA GLY A 149 0.36 6.79 -31.02
C GLY A 149 1.28 8.00 -30.86
N ARG A 150 2.27 7.97 -29.96
CA ARG A 150 3.11 9.14 -29.65
C ARG A 150 4.16 9.46 -30.72
N GLU A 151 4.70 8.44 -31.39
CA GLU A 151 5.76 8.61 -32.40
C GLU A 151 5.30 8.21 -33.81
N ALA A 152 4.41 7.24 -33.93
CA ALA A 152 3.92 6.69 -35.19
C ALA A 152 2.54 6.05 -34.99
N PRO A 153 1.82 5.67 -36.08
CA PRO A 153 0.60 4.88 -35.97
C PRO A 153 0.85 3.58 -35.19
N GLY A 154 0.04 3.35 -34.15
CA GLY A 154 0.20 2.21 -33.25
C GLY A 154 -1.07 1.38 -33.09
N LYS A 155 -0.93 0.23 -32.44
CA LYS A 155 -2.00 -0.74 -32.16
C LYS A 155 -2.26 -0.81 -30.66
N CYS A 156 -3.51 -1.01 -30.28
CA CYS A 156 -3.90 -1.23 -28.89
C CYS A 156 -4.81 -2.46 -28.82
N TYR A 157 -4.40 -3.44 -28.02
CA TYR A 157 -5.10 -4.69 -27.74
C TYR A 157 -5.69 -4.62 -26.33
N ARG A 158 -7.00 -4.44 -26.25
CA ARG A 158 -7.75 -4.48 -24.99
C ARG A 158 -8.17 -5.91 -24.72
N LEU A 159 -7.74 -6.44 -23.57
CA LEU A 159 -8.00 -7.84 -23.20
C LEU A 159 -9.38 -8.04 -22.56
N TYR A 160 -10.34 -7.24 -22.99
CA TYR A 160 -11.72 -7.24 -22.55
C TYR A 160 -12.60 -6.87 -23.74
N SER A 161 -13.89 -7.21 -23.65
CA SER A 161 -14.82 -7.01 -24.75
C SER A 161 -15.12 -5.53 -24.99
N GLU A 162 -15.52 -5.18 -26.21
CA GLU A 162 -16.00 -3.83 -26.51
C GLU A 162 -17.23 -3.49 -25.69
N LYS A 163 -18.10 -4.47 -25.42
CA LYS A 163 -19.24 -4.30 -24.50
C LYS A 163 -18.77 -3.95 -23.09
N HIS A 164 -17.74 -4.66 -22.59
CA HIS A 164 -17.14 -4.34 -21.29
C HIS A 164 -16.59 -2.92 -21.25
N PHE A 165 -15.85 -2.49 -22.28
CA PHE A 165 -15.33 -1.11 -22.36
C PHE A 165 -16.43 -0.06 -22.20
N HIS A 166 -17.54 -0.22 -22.91
CA HIS A 166 -18.67 0.71 -22.83
C HIS A 166 -19.41 0.66 -21.48
N SER A 167 -19.31 -0.46 -20.75
CA SER A 167 -19.83 -0.60 -19.39
C SER A 167 -18.96 0.08 -18.31
N LEU A 168 -17.69 0.40 -18.62
CA LEU A 168 -16.78 1.05 -17.68
C LEU A 168 -17.22 2.49 -17.36
N SER A 169 -16.84 2.98 -16.19
CA SER A 169 -17.05 4.39 -15.83
C SER A 169 -16.30 5.31 -16.80
N LYS A 170 -16.93 6.44 -17.18
CA LYS A 170 -16.32 7.37 -18.15
C LYS A 170 -15.02 7.99 -17.62
N ILE A 171 -15.02 8.37 -16.33
CA ILE A 171 -13.94 9.09 -15.67
C ILE A 171 -13.51 8.32 -14.42
N THR A 172 -12.22 8.36 -14.10
CA THR A 172 -11.67 7.78 -12.87
C THR A 172 -12.19 8.54 -11.66
N VAL A 173 -12.64 7.81 -10.64
CA VAL A 173 -13.13 8.40 -9.39
C VAL A 173 -12.00 9.21 -8.72
N PRO A 174 -12.21 10.51 -8.43
CA PRO A 174 -11.23 11.35 -7.75
C PRO A 174 -10.78 10.77 -6.42
N GLU A 175 -9.50 10.95 -6.08
CA GLU A 175 -8.89 10.38 -4.88
C GLU A 175 -9.59 10.83 -3.58
N ILE A 176 -10.04 12.08 -3.51
CA ILE A 176 -10.78 12.64 -2.36
C ILE A 176 -12.09 11.89 -2.05
N LEU A 177 -12.67 11.18 -3.03
CA LEU A 177 -13.91 10.42 -2.85
C LEU A 177 -13.68 8.98 -2.38
N ARG A 178 -12.43 8.51 -2.39
CA ARG A 178 -12.07 7.10 -2.15
C ARG A 178 -10.92 6.89 -1.17
N SER A 179 -10.29 7.94 -0.66
CA SER A 179 -9.17 7.88 0.29
C SER A 179 -9.62 8.16 1.72
N ASN A 180 -8.82 7.71 2.68
CA ASN A 180 -8.97 8.08 4.08
C ASN A 180 -8.57 9.56 4.25
N LEU A 181 -9.51 10.38 4.70
CA LEU A 181 -9.33 11.83 4.79
C LEU A 181 -8.70 12.28 6.12
N ALA A 182 -8.35 11.37 7.04
CA ALA A 182 -7.84 11.75 8.37
C ALA A 182 -6.56 12.62 8.30
N VAL A 183 -5.60 12.26 7.45
CA VAL A 183 -4.36 13.04 7.23
C VAL A 183 -4.69 14.42 6.67
N VAL A 184 -5.52 14.49 5.63
CA VAL A 184 -5.89 15.73 4.96
C VAL A 184 -6.66 16.65 5.90
N LEU A 185 -7.61 16.09 6.65
CA LEU A 185 -8.40 16.79 7.65
C LEU A 185 -7.50 17.41 8.74
N LEU A 186 -6.52 16.65 9.23
CA LEU A 186 -5.57 17.14 10.23
C LEU A 186 -4.74 18.31 9.70
N GLU A 187 -4.28 18.24 8.45
CA GLU A 187 -3.49 19.30 7.82
C GLU A 187 -4.32 20.56 7.52
N LEU A 188 -5.57 20.41 7.05
CA LEU A 188 -6.48 21.55 6.86
C LEU A 188 -6.73 22.30 8.18
N LEU A 189 -6.92 21.56 9.28
CA LEU A 189 -7.09 22.14 10.61
C LEU A 189 -5.82 22.83 11.11
N ARG A 190 -4.64 22.28 10.80
CA ARG A 190 -3.33 22.88 11.10
C ARG A 190 -3.14 24.22 10.41
N ILE A 191 -3.56 24.32 9.14
CA ILE A 191 -3.54 25.58 8.36
C ILE A 191 -4.55 26.60 8.90
N GLY A 192 -5.52 26.17 9.72
CA GLY A 192 -6.52 27.03 10.36
C GLY A 192 -7.90 27.00 9.70
N LEU A 193 -8.13 26.08 8.77
CA LEU A 193 -9.44 25.89 8.12
C LEU A 193 -10.37 25.10 9.04
N ARG A 194 -11.23 25.82 9.76
CA ARG A 194 -12.11 25.23 10.79
C ARG A 194 -13.48 24.76 10.27
N ARG A 195 -13.94 25.29 9.13
CA ARG A 195 -15.23 24.94 8.50
C ARG A 195 -14.99 24.21 7.18
N ILE A 196 -14.83 22.90 7.27
CA ILE A 196 -14.43 22.09 6.12
C ILE A 196 -15.62 21.81 5.20
N LYS A 197 -16.82 21.65 5.79
CA LYS A 197 -18.07 21.48 5.04
C LYS A 197 -18.44 22.68 4.14
N SER A 198 -17.85 23.85 4.37
CA SER A 198 -18.09 25.06 3.55
C SER A 198 -17.01 25.32 2.50
N LEU A 199 -16.01 24.45 2.37
CA LEU A 199 -14.97 24.62 1.34
C LEU A 199 -15.56 24.32 -0.04
N ALA A 200 -15.30 25.23 -0.99
CA ALA A 200 -15.69 25.04 -2.38
C ALA A 200 -14.67 24.13 -3.10
N LEU A 201 -14.79 22.81 -2.90
CA LEU A 201 -13.93 21.83 -3.56
C LEU A 201 -14.46 21.49 -4.95
N ILE A 202 -13.55 21.14 -5.89
CA ILE A 202 -13.91 20.65 -7.24
C ILE A 202 -14.78 19.39 -7.13
N SER A 203 -14.47 18.53 -6.17
CA SER A 203 -15.26 17.35 -5.83
C SER A 203 -15.35 17.23 -4.33
N ASN A 204 -16.57 17.36 -3.79
CA ASN A 204 -16.79 17.27 -2.36
C ASN A 204 -16.77 15.81 -1.90
N PRO A 205 -16.01 15.47 -0.85
CA PRO A 205 -16.06 14.14 -0.26
C PRO A 205 -17.46 13.82 0.26
N LYS A 206 -17.79 12.52 0.27
CA LYS A 206 -19.04 12.05 0.85
C LYS A 206 -19.08 12.35 2.35
N LYS A 207 -20.28 12.58 2.90
CA LYS A 207 -20.47 12.93 4.32
C LYS A 207 -19.87 11.87 5.24
N GLU A 208 -20.09 10.60 4.90
CA GLU A 208 -19.62 9.44 5.66
C GLU A 208 -18.09 9.40 5.71
N GLY A 209 -17.41 9.83 4.63
CA GLY A 209 -15.95 9.90 4.57
C GLY A 209 -15.38 10.98 5.50
N LEU A 210 -16.02 12.16 5.54
CA LEU A 210 -15.63 13.23 6.46
C LEU A 210 -15.90 12.87 7.92
N GLU A 211 -17.07 12.27 8.21
CA GLU A 211 -17.43 11.81 9.55
C GLU A 211 -16.50 10.70 10.04
N ALA A 212 -16.11 9.76 9.16
CA ALA A 212 -15.14 8.73 9.49
C ALA A 212 -13.74 9.31 9.79
N ALA A 213 -13.32 10.34 9.05
CA ALA A 213 -12.06 11.04 9.31
C ALA A 213 -12.11 11.84 10.63
N GLU A 214 -13.23 12.53 10.91
CA GLU A 214 -13.44 13.21 12.18
C GLU A 214 -13.41 12.21 13.35
N LYS A 215 -14.13 11.09 13.21
CA LYS A 215 -14.14 10.00 14.19
C LYS A 215 -12.73 9.49 14.45
N HIS A 216 -11.94 9.21 13.41
CA HIS A 216 -10.55 8.79 13.55
C HIS A 216 -9.74 9.77 14.40
N LEU A 217 -9.78 11.05 14.03
CA LEU A 217 -9.02 12.08 14.72
C LEU A 217 -9.49 12.28 16.17
N ARG A 218 -10.79 12.13 16.44
CA ARG A 218 -11.33 12.15 17.81
C ARG A 218 -10.86 10.96 18.64
N LEU A 219 -10.79 9.76 18.05
CA LEU A 219 -10.27 8.56 18.72
C LEU A 219 -8.78 8.72 19.09
N LEU A 220 -8.02 9.48 18.30
CA LEU A 220 -6.62 9.83 18.58
C LEU A 220 -6.43 11.07 19.49
N ASP A 221 -7.51 11.61 20.05
CA ASP A 221 -7.53 12.85 20.82
C ASP A 221 -7.03 14.08 20.05
N ALA A 222 -7.05 14.07 18.72
CA ALA A 222 -6.47 15.11 17.87
C ALA A 222 -7.39 16.34 17.71
N VAL A 223 -8.71 16.14 17.76
CA VAL A 223 -9.69 17.21 17.56
C VAL A 223 -10.73 17.24 18.67
N LYS A 224 -11.20 18.44 19.00
CA LYS A 224 -12.34 18.65 19.90
C LYS A 224 -13.65 18.36 19.19
N GLN A 225 -14.74 18.23 19.96
CA GLN A 225 -16.08 18.23 19.38
C GLN A 225 -16.32 19.51 18.58
N PRO A 226 -17.05 19.42 17.45
CA PRO A 226 -17.44 20.59 16.69
C PRO A 226 -18.29 21.52 17.56
N ASP A 227 -18.08 22.83 17.44
CA ASP A 227 -18.96 23.80 18.09
C ASP A 227 -20.34 23.87 17.40
N GLU A 228 -21.28 24.63 17.96
CA GLU A 228 -22.63 24.84 17.39
C GLU A 228 -22.62 25.34 15.94
N LYS A 229 -21.52 25.96 15.51
CA LYS A 229 -21.31 26.48 14.15
C LYS A 229 -20.55 25.49 13.26
N GLY A 230 -20.39 24.24 13.70
CA GLY A 230 -19.69 23.16 12.99
C GLY A 230 -18.19 23.37 12.86
N ARG A 231 -17.55 24.20 13.70
CA ARG A 231 -16.11 24.47 13.64
C ARG A 231 -15.34 23.42 14.42
N LEU A 232 -14.43 22.74 13.74
CA LEU A 232 -13.46 21.83 14.34
C LEU A 232 -12.21 22.60 14.80
N LYS A 233 -11.64 22.18 15.92
CA LYS A 233 -10.40 22.73 16.48
C LYS A 233 -9.46 21.61 16.90
N LEU A 234 -8.17 21.80 16.64
CA LEU A 234 -7.12 20.92 17.14
C LEU A 234 -7.02 21.00 18.66
N THR A 235 -6.70 19.87 19.26
CA THR A 235 -6.18 19.80 20.64
C THR A 235 -4.67 20.04 20.64
N GLU A 236 -4.05 20.08 21.82
CA GLU A 236 -2.59 20.08 21.92
C GLU A 236 -2.01 18.80 21.27
N MET A 237 -2.64 17.65 21.51
CA MET A 237 -2.26 16.41 20.87
C MET A 237 -2.38 16.49 19.34
N GLY A 238 -3.49 17.00 18.80
CA GLY A 238 -3.65 17.17 17.36
C GLY A 238 -2.61 18.08 16.74
N THR A 239 -2.22 19.14 17.45
CA THR A 239 -1.13 20.03 17.03
C THR A 239 0.19 19.26 16.95
N ARG A 240 0.52 18.45 17.96
CA ARG A 240 1.72 17.59 17.94
C ARG A 240 1.66 16.56 16.81
N LEU A 241 0.53 15.87 16.62
CA LEU A 241 0.34 14.87 15.56
C LEU A 241 0.53 15.50 14.17
N SER A 242 -0.01 16.70 13.95
CA SER A 242 0.08 17.39 12.66
C SER A 242 1.50 17.78 12.26
N SER A 243 2.46 17.76 13.19
CA SER A 243 3.86 18.05 12.89
C SER A 243 4.58 16.92 12.13
N PHE A 244 4.02 15.72 12.10
CA PHE A 244 4.62 14.53 11.49
C PHE A 244 4.05 14.26 10.09
N PRO A 245 4.88 13.97 9.08
CA PRO A 245 4.44 13.65 7.71
C PRO A 245 4.08 12.16 7.57
N VAL A 246 3.33 11.60 8.51
CA VAL A 246 2.91 10.18 8.53
C VAL A 246 1.44 10.08 8.94
N ASP A 247 0.87 8.88 8.84
CA ASP A 247 -0.49 8.63 9.33
C ASP A 247 -0.65 9.04 10.81
N PRO A 248 -1.77 9.69 11.20
CA PRO A 248 -2.01 10.13 12.57
C PRO A 248 -1.84 9.01 13.61
N ALA A 249 -2.15 7.75 13.27
CA ALA A 249 -1.96 6.61 14.16
C ALA A 249 -0.48 6.33 14.44
N PHE A 250 0.38 6.45 13.43
CA PHE A 250 1.84 6.34 13.61
C PHE A 250 2.43 7.55 14.35
N ALA A 251 1.93 8.76 14.07
CA ALA A 251 2.31 9.95 14.83
C ALA A 251 1.95 9.78 16.32
N ARG A 252 0.78 9.20 16.62
CA ARG A 252 0.35 8.88 17.99
C ARG A 252 1.26 7.84 18.63
N ALA A 253 1.65 6.79 17.89
CA ALA A 253 2.60 5.79 18.37
C ALA A 253 3.96 6.41 18.72
N LEU A 254 4.48 7.35 17.92
CA LEU A 254 5.74 8.04 18.20
C LEU A 254 5.68 8.88 19.49
N ILE A 255 4.60 9.65 19.67
CA ILE A 255 4.42 10.46 20.89
C ILE A 255 4.31 9.55 22.12
N ALA A 256 3.52 8.48 22.03
CA ALA A 256 3.38 7.47 23.08
C ALA A 256 4.72 6.78 23.40
N ALA A 257 5.53 6.49 22.38
CA ALA A 257 6.83 5.84 22.54
C ALA A 257 7.83 6.69 23.33
N SER A 258 7.73 8.02 23.22
CA SER A 258 8.51 8.93 24.06
C SER A 258 8.15 8.80 25.56
N GLN A 259 6.88 8.54 25.88
CA GLN A 259 6.40 8.44 27.26
C GLN A 259 6.74 7.06 27.85
N ASN A 260 6.58 6.00 27.04
CA ASN A 260 6.84 4.63 27.48
C ASN A 260 8.33 4.27 27.43
N GLY A 261 9.16 5.05 26.73
CA GLY A 261 10.61 4.87 26.66
C GLY A 261 11.09 3.87 25.60
N CYS A 262 10.40 3.80 24.46
CA CYS A 262 10.72 2.91 23.32
C CYS A 262 10.76 3.68 21.98
N LEU A 263 11.05 4.98 22.03
CA LEU A 263 11.02 5.87 20.86
C LEU A 263 12.01 5.44 19.77
N GLU A 264 13.20 4.93 20.14
CA GLU A 264 14.19 4.49 19.16
C GLU A 264 13.67 3.32 18.30
N GLU A 265 12.97 2.35 18.90
CA GLU A 265 12.37 1.22 18.21
C GLU A 265 11.19 1.65 17.34
N VAL A 266 10.24 2.42 17.90
CA VAL A 266 9.04 2.85 17.17
C VAL A 266 9.39 3.74 15.98
N LEU A 267 10.39 4.63 16.10
CA LEU A 267 10.91 5.40 14.96
C LEU A 267 11.41 4.52 13.82
N THR A 268 11.96 3.34 14.14
CA THR A 268 12.48 2.41 13.13
C THR A 268 11.31 1.75 12.43
N ILE A 269 10.34 1.27 13.21
CA ILE A 269 9.13 0.62 12.70
C ILE A 269 8.36 1.57 11.79
N VAL A 270 8.06 2.80 12.23
CA VAL A 270 7.33 3.78 11.42
C VAL A 270 8.06 4.09 10.12
N ALA A 271 9.40 4.14 10.14
CA ALA A 271 10.19 4.34 8.92
C ALA A 271 10.07 3.17 7.93
N PHE A 272 9.96 1.92 8.41
CA PHE A 272 9.65 0.77 7.54
C PHE A 272 8.21 0.80 7.03
N MET A 273 7.24 1.15 7.87
CA MET A 273 5.83 1.23 7.47
C MET A 273 5.55 2.34 6.46
N SER A 274 6.50 3.26 6.26
CA SER A 274 6.41 4.34 5.28
C SER A 274 6.91 3.95 3.88
N ILE A 275 7.36 2.71 3.68
CA ILE A 275 7.88 2.22 2.40
C ILE A 275 7.29 0.86 2.03
N ASP A 276 7.48 0.44 0.78
CA ASP A 276 7.18 -0.92 0.34
C ASP A 276 8.11 -1.95 1.02
N SER A 277 7.73 -3.23 0.93
CA SER A 277 8.49 -4.36 1.49
C SER A 277 9.97 -4.33 1.08
N VAL A 278 10.86 -4.42 2.07
CA VAL A 278 12.31 -4.47 1.84
C VAL A 278 12.82 -5.82 1.33
N PHE A 279 12.04 -6.88 1.50
CA PHE A 279 12.40 -8.23 1.03
C PHE A 279 12.15 -8.35 -0.47
N VAL A 280 13.11 -8.94 -1.18
CA VAL A 280 13.04 -9.19 -2.63
C VAL A 280 12.05 -10.32 -2.89
N ASN A 281 10.85 -9.99 -3.36
CA ASN A 281 9.86 -11.02 -3.69
C ASN A 281 10.00 -11.48 -5.15
N SER A 282 10.91 -12.43 -5.42
CA SER A 282 11.06 -13.03 -6.76
C SER A 282 10.44 -14.42 -6.83
N ALA A 283 9.77 -14.77 -7.94
CA ALA A 283 9.12 -16.07 -8.11
C ALA A 283 10.10 -17.28 -8.06
N ILE A 284 11.38 -17.09 -8.41
CA ILE A 284 12.43 -18.14 -8.30
C ILE A 284 13.03 -18.19 -6.90
N GLY A 285 13.17 -17.03 -6.26
CA GLY A 285 13.81 -16.89 -4.96
C GLY A 285 12.85 -16.85 -3.79
N HIS A 286 11.55 -17.09 -3.98
CA HIS A 286 10.55 -16.98 -2.92
C HIS A 286 10.90 -17.87 -1.72
N GLU A 287 11.32 -19.12 -1.95
CA GLU A 287 11.77 -20.00 -0.87
C GLU A 287 13.04 -19.48 -0.20
N ARG A 288 14.04 -19.02 -0.97
CA ARG A 288 15.30 -18.46 -0.43
C ARG A 288 15.08 -17.18 0.38
N THR A 289 14.15 -16.34 -0.08
CA THR A 289 13.74 -15.10 0.58
C THR A 289 13.01 -15.43 1.88
N ASN A 290 12.10 -16.41 1.87
CA ASN A 290 11.43 -16.87 3.08
C ASN A 290 12.42 -17.49 4.08
N LEU A 291 13.38 -18.28 3.61
CA LEU A 291 14.46 -18.81 4.47
C LEU A 291 15.32 -17.70 5.06
N SER A 292 15.61 -16.65 4.30
CA SER A 292 16.36 -15.48 4.81
C SER A 292 15.53 -14.66 5.79
N LYS A 293 14.24 -14.48 5.50
CA LYS A 293 13.28 -13.81 6.40
C LYS A 293 13.18 -14.52 7.74
N ARG A 294 13.16 -15.86 7.76
CA ARG A 294 13.17 -16.68 8.99
C ARG A 294 14.31 -16.37 9.94
N LYS A 295 15.47 -15.94 9.43
CA LYS A 295 16.61 -15.54 10.28
C LYS A 295 16.31 -14.31 11.14
N PHE A 296 15.37 -13.48 10.72
CA PHE A 296 14.99 -12.23 11.38
C PHE A 296 13.66 -12.33 12.13
N GLU A 297 12.93 -13.43 11.96
CA GLU A 297 11.59 -13.60 12.52
C GLU A 297 11.62 -13.42 14.03
N ALA A 298 10.77 -12.53 14.50
CA ALA A 298 10.48 -12.33 15.91
C ALA A 298 9.15 -13.00 16.26
N PRO A 299 9.07 -13.77 17.36
CA PRO A 299 7.84 -14.43 17.80
C PRO A 299 6.73 -13.43 18.13
N GLU A 300 7.08 -12.19 18.44
CA GLU A 300 6.14 -11.11 18.71
C GLU A 300 5.42 -10.59 17.44
N GLY A 301 6.02 -10.75 16.26
CA GLY A 301 5.42 -10.39 14.99
C GLY A 301 6.33 -9.65 14.00
N ASP A 302 5.70 -9.16 12.92
CA ASP A 302 6.37 -8.58 11.77
C ASP A 302 7.06 -7.24 12.10
N HIS A 303 6.47 -6.38 12.94
CA HIS A 303 7.12 -5.12 13.32
C HIS A 303 8.45 -5.35 14.06
N CYS A 304 8.49 -6.36 14.95
CA CYS A 304 9.72 -6.76 15.64
C CYS A 304 10.71 -7.43 14.68
N THR A 305 10.22 -8.19 13.70
CA THR A 305 11.04 -8.79 12.64
C THR A 305 11.78 -7.70 11.84
N LEU A 306 11.12 -6.59 11.53
CA LEU A 306 11.73 -5.45 10.83
C LEU A 306 12.80 -4.73 11.66
N LEU A 307 12.64 -4.69 13.00
CA LEU A 307 13.71 -4.20 13.89
C LEU A 307 14.97 -5.06 13.79
N ASN A 308 14.82 -6.37 13.71
CA ASN A 308 15.95 -7.29 13.56
C ASN A 308 16.66 -7.07 12.22
N VAL A 309 15.91 -6.87 11.13
CA VAL A 309 16.46 -6.51 9.81
C VAL A 309 17.27 -5.21 9.89
N TYR A 310 16.73 -4.18 10.55
CA TYR A 310 17.45 -2.91 10.72
C TYR A 310 18.72 -3.04 11.55
N ARG A 311 18.67 -3.81 12.65
CA ARG A 311 19.84 -4.08 13.50
C ARG A 311 20.94 -4.80 12.69
N GLY A 312 20.58 -5.81 11.91
CA GLY A 312 21.48 -6.53 11.01
C GLY A 312 22.10 -5.63 9.95
N TYR A 313 21.28 -4.86 9.23
CA TYR A 313 21.77 -3.92 8.20
C TYR A 313 22.68 -2.83 8.79
N ARG A 314 22.34 -2.32 9.99
CA ARG A 314 23.16 -1.32 10.69
C ARG A 314 24.53 -1.87 11.05
N LEU A 315 24.63 -3.15 11.43
CA LEU A 315 25.91 -3.81 11.71
C LEU A 315 26.73 -3.97 10.43
N ALA A 316 26.13 -4.51 9.36
CA ALA A 316 26.78 -4.63 8.06
C ALA A 316 27.28 -3.29 7.51
N ARG A 317 26.54 -2.20 7.79
CA ARG A 317 26.94 -0.83 7.45
C ARG A 317 28.21 -0.39 8.18
N LYS A 318 28.35 -0.73 9.46
CA LYS A 318 29.55 -0.43 10.25
C LYS A 318 30.77 -1.22 9.74
N GLU A 319 30.54 -2.46 9.33
CA GLU A 319 31.57 -3.36 8.80
C GLU A 319 31.91 -3.13 7.32
N LYS A 320 31.22 -2.18 6.66
CA LYS A 320 31.34 -1.88 5.21
C LYS A 320 31.03 -3.06 4.28
N LYS A 321 30.27 -4.06 4.74
CA LYS A 321 29.85 -5.25 3.97
C LYS A 321 28.38 -5.18 3.54
N LEU A 322 27.97 -4.03 3.01
CA LEU A 322 26.56 -3.76 2.72
C LEU A 322 26.01 -4.61 1.57
N GLU A 323 26.76 -4.70 0.47
CA GLU A 323 26.34 -5.38 -0.75
C GLU A 323 26.21 -6.89 -0.50
N GLU A 324 27.26 -7.50 0.05
CA GLU A 324 27.28 -8.91 0.46
C GLU A 324 26.12 -9.24 1.42
N TRP A 325 25.86 -8.38 2.42
CA TRP A 325 24.78 -8.63 3.38
C TRP A 325 23.40 -8.51 2.74
N CYS A 326 23.18 -7.53 1.85
CA CYS A 326 21.91 -7.37 1.15
C CYS A 326 21.62 -8.53 0.21
N GLU A 327 22.64 -8.99 -0.53
CA GLU A 327 22.53 -10.13 -1.43
C GLU A 327 22.25 -11.42 -0.66
N ALA A 328 23.03 -11.69 0.41
CA ALA A 328 22.88 -12.90 1.23
C ALA A 328 21.54 -12.99 1.98
N ASN A 329 20.88 -11.86 2.23
CA ASN A 329 19.59 -11.81 2.93
C ASN A 329 18.40 -11.49 2.01
N HIS A 330 18.62 -11.38 0.69
CA HIS A 330 17.59 -11.05 -0.30
C HIS A 330 16.77 -9.79 0.07
N VAL A 331 17.46 -8.69 0.38
CA VAL A 331 16.82 -7.42 0.73
C VAL A 331 17.30 -6.27 -0.16
N HIS A 332 16.39 -5.34 -0.47
CA HIS A 332 16.68 -4.19 -1.31
C HIS A 332 17.47 -3.11 -0.54
N GLN A 333 18.77 -3.00 -0.83
CA GLN A 333 19.65 -1.99 -0.22
C GLN A 333 19.12 -0.55 -0.38
N ARG A 334 18.54 -0.22 -1.55
CA ARG A 334 17.94 1.10 -1.81
C ARG A 334 16.82 1.42 -0.83
N LEU A 335 15.89 0.47 -0.63
CA LEU A 335 14.75 0.66 0.26
C LEU A 335 15.24 0.80 1.71
N LEU A 336 16.21 -0.02 2.14
CA LEU A 336 16.84 0.12 3.45
C LEU A 336 17.52 1.48 3.62
N ASN A 337 18.24 1.99 2.62
CA ASN A 337 18.79 3.35 2.66
C ASN A 337 17.70 4.42 2.80
N THR A 338 16.55 4.25 2.13
CA THR A 338 15.39 5.12 2.30
C THR A 338 14.82 5.06 3.72
N VAL A 339 14.73 3.88 4.34
CA VAL A 339 14.34 3.73 5.76
C VAL A 339 15.24 4.56 6.67
N PHE A 340 16.57 4.52 6.47
CA PHE A 340 17.50 5.31 7.27
C PHE A 340 17.31 6.83 7.06
N LYS A 341 16.99 7.27 5.83
CA LYS A 341 16.69 8.67 5.53
C LYS A 341 15.40 9.12 6.22
N ILE A 342 14.32 8.35 6.09
CA ILE A 342 13.02 8.63 6.73
C ILE A 342 13.18 8.64 8.25
N ARG A 343 13.86 7.63 8.82
CA ARG A 343 14.15 7.57 10.25
C ARG A 343 14.88 8.83 10.74
N ARG A 344 15.89 9.32 10.00
CA ARG A 344 16.61 10.55 10.35
C ARG A 344 15.68 11.76 10.34
N GLN A 345 14.87 11.92 9.31
CA GLN A 345 13.89 13.02 9.21
C GLN A 345 12.88 12.97 10.36
N LEU A 346 12.34 11.79 10.69
CA LEU A 346 11.43 11.62 11.82
C LEU A 346 12.13 11.91 13.16
N ARG A 347 13.38 11.49 13.33
CA ARG A 347 14.19 11.83 14.51
C ARG A 347 14.32 13.34 14.67
N ASP A 348 14.62 14.07 13.60
CA ASP A 348 14.75 15.53 13.63
C ASP A 348 13.43 16.20 14.03
N ILE A 349 12.28 15.69 13.56
CA ILE A 349 10.95 16.17 13.96
C ILE A 349 10.66 15.84 15.43
N CYS A 350 11.00 14.64 15.90
CA CYS A 350 10.86 14.26 17.31
C CYS A 350 11.70 15.16 18.22
N SER A 351 12.92 15.51 17.82
CA SER A 351 13.78 16.45 18.57
C SER A 351 13.16 17.86 18.64
N LYS A 352 12.59 18.35 17.53
CA LYS A 352 11.89 19.66 17.50
C LYS A 352 10.65 19.69 18.40
N ASN A 353 9.99 18.55 18.58
CA ASN A 353 8.84 18.40 19.49
C ASN A 353 9.24 18.02 20.93
N SER A 354 10.53 18.11 21.27
CA SER A 354 11.07 17.79 22.60
C SER A 354 10.72 16.38 23.09
N LEU A 355 10.66 15.41 22.17
CA LEU A 355 10.46 14.00 22.54
C LEU A 355 11.76 13.39 23.10
N ILE A 356 11.59 12.51 24.08
CA ILE A 356 12.68 11.86 24.80
C ILE A 356 13.07 10.57 24.07
N PHE A 357 14.31 10.52 23.60
CA PHE A 357 14.87 9.34 22.95
C PHE A 357 15.33 8.33 24.00
N ARG A 358 14.58 7.24 24.13
CA ARG A 358 14.95 6.05 24.91
C ARG A 358 14.73 4.80 24.08
N SER A 359 15.54 3.79 24.35
CA SER A 359 15.40 2.45 23.78
C SER A 359 14.83 1.52 24.84
N CYS A 360 13.89 0.66 24.46
CA CYS A 360 13.39 -0.39 25.34
C CYS A 360 14.28 -1.64 25.36
N GLY A 361 15.36 -1.68 24.57
CA GLY A 361 16.28 -2.81 24.51
C GLY A 361 15.59 -4.10 24.06
N THR A 362 15.45 -5.04 24.99
CA THR A 362 14.82 -6.35 24.80
C THR A 362 13.40 -6.42 25.38
N ASP A 363 12.90 -5.37 26.01
CA ASP A 363 11.52 -5.29 26.53
C ASP A 363 10.55 -5.08 25.35
N THR A 364 10.14 -6.19 24.73
CA THR A 364 9.22 -6.19 23.60
C THR A 364 7.79 -5.92 24.04
N ASP A 365 7.40 -6.19 25.28
CA ASP A 365 6.06 -5.92 25.81
C ASP A 365 5.74 -4.44 25.83
N ARG A 366 6.69 -3.62 26.31
CA ARG A 366 6.59 -2.16 26.26
C ARG A 366 6.44 -1.63 24.84
N LEU A 367 7.18 -2.23 23.89
CA LEU A 367 7.05 -1.88 22.48
C LEU A 367 5.67 -2.24 21.94
N ARG A 368 5.19 -3.47 22.17
CA ARG A 368 3.88 -3.96 21.72
C ARG A 368 2.75 -3.13 22.29
N LYS A 369 2.79 -2.81 23.59
CA LYS A 369 1.82 -1.92 24.26
C LYS A 369 1.82 -0.53 23.66
N THR A 370 2.99 0.02 23.32
CA THR A 370 3.09 1.34 22.69
C THR A 370 2.54 1.35 21.26
N LEU A 371 2.86 0.33 20.46
CA LEU A 371 2.28 0.21 19.12
C LEU A 371 0.76 0.08 19.20
N CYS A 372 0.25 -0.68 20.18
CA CYS A 372 -1.18 -0.78 20.45
C CYS A 372 -1.82 0.60 20.75
N GLN A 373 -1.14 1.49 21.47
CA GLN A 373 -1.68 2.85 21.74
C GLN A 373 -1.87 3.70 20.48
N GLY A 374 -1.07 3.49 19.44
CA GLY A 374 -1.27 4.15 18.14
C GLY A 374 -2.25 3.41 17.23
N LEU A 375 -2.16 2.08 17.20
CA LEU A 375 -2.84 1.21 16.24
C LEU A 375 -4.03 0.44 16.83
N PHE A 376 -4.59 0.84 17.97
CA PHE A 376 -5.70 0.13 18.62
C PHE A 376 -6.96 0.03 17.75
N MET A 377 -7.15 0.95 16.81
CA MET A 377 -8.25 0.90 15.83
C MET A 377 -8.08 -0.30 14.87
N ASN A 378 -6.85 -0.77 14.69
CA ASN A 378 -6.47 -1.93 13.89
C ASN A 378 -6.25 -3.18 14.77
N ALA A 379 -6.85 -3.23 15.96
CA ALA A 379 -6.75 -4.40 16.83
C ALA A 379 -7.79 -5.47 16.45
N CYS A 380 -7.32 -6.72 16.39
CA CYS A 380 -8.08 -7.91 16.07
C CYS A 380 -8.06 -8.89 17.23
N ALA A 381 -9.14 -9.65 17.41
CA ALA A 381 -9.18 -10.80 18.30
C ALA A 381 -9.64 -12.05 17.56
N TYR A 382 -9.15 -13.19 18.03
CA TYR A 382 -9.56 -14.49 17.55
C TYR A 382 -10.87 -14.92 18.23
N GLU A 383 -11.90 -15.14 17.43
CA GLU A 383 -13.21 -15.60 17.86
C GLU A 383 -13.29 -17.12 17.71
N ARG A 384 -13.13 -17.85 18.85
CA ARG A 384 -13.11 -19.32 18.87
C ARG A 384 -14.41 -19.96 18.37
N SER A 385 -15.56 -19.31 18.58
CA SER A 385 -16.87 -19.84 18.18
C SER A 385 -17.05 -19.91 16.66
N GLN A 386 -16.37 -19.03 15.91
CA GLN A 386 -16.55 -18.87 14.46
C GLN A 386 -15.25 -19.11 13.68
N ASP A 387 -14.19 -19.58 14.36
CA ASP A 387 -12.85 -19.84 13.82
C ASP A 387 -12.34 -18.71 12.90
N ARG A 388 -12.47 -17.46 13.36
CA ARG A 388 -12.10 -16.28 12.56
C ARG A 388 -11.54 -15.16 13.41
N TYR A 389 -10.76 -14.29 12.78
CA TYR A 389 -10.37 -13.02 13.40
C TYR A 389 -11.40 -11.95 13.08
N SER A 390 -11.77 -11.15 14.08
CA SER A 390 -12.66 -10.00 13.94
C SER A 390 -12.02 -8.73 14.50
N LEU A 391 -12.34 -7.59 13.88
CA LEU A 391 -11.91 -6.27 14.37
C LEU A 391 -12.61 -5.91 15.67
N LEU A 392 -11.86 -5.43 16.66
CA LEU A 392 -12.45 -5.03 17.94
C LEU A 392 -13.37 -3.82 17.82
N ILE A 393 -13.02 -2.85 16.97
CA ILE A 393 -13.83 -1.65 16.74
C ILE A 393 -15.09 -1.93 15.91
N SER A 394 -15.05 -2.98 15.07
CA SER A 394 -16.13 -3.39 14.18
C SER A 394 -16.22 -4.92 14.11
N PRO A 395 -16.85 -5.57 15.11
CA PRO A 395 -16.88 -7.04 15.21
C PRO A 395 -17.49 -7.76 14.01
N GLY A 396 -18.29 -7.07 13.18
CA GLY A 396 -18.85 -7.60 11.95
C GLY A 396 -17.85 -7.78 10.81
N THR A 397 -16.61 -7.29 10.94
CA THR A 397 -15.58 -7.44 9.91
C THR A 397 -14.63 -8.58 10.26
N SER A 398 -14.69 -9.66 9.47
CA SER A 398 -13.77 -10.78 9.57
C SER A 398 -12.53 -10.61 8.68
N LEU A 399 -11.41 -11.17 9.14
CA LEU A 399 -10.12 -11.12 8.46
C LEU A 399 -9.30 -12.39 8.74
N LYS A 400 -8.25 -12.60 7.93
CA LYS A 400 -7.24 -13.64 8.10
C LYS A 400 -5.85 -13.02 8.17
N ILE A 401 -4.89 -13.77 8.73
CA ILE A 401 -3.48 -13.37 8.72
C ILE A 401 -2.94 -13.58 7.30
N HIS A 402 -2.26 -12.59 6.74
CA HIS A 402 -1.66 -12.72 5.41
C HIS A 402 -0.53 -13.78 5.44
N PRO A 403 -0.41 -14.65 4.42
CA PRO A 403 0.61 -15.70 4.37
C PRO A 403 2.06 -15.20 4.46
N SER A 404 2.30 -13.94 4.10
CA SER A 404 3.63 -13.33 4.21
C SER A 404 4.06 -13.02 5.64
N SER A 405 3.15 -13.01 6.61
CA SER A 405 3.48 -12.73 8.01
C SER A 405 4.28 -13.87 8.64
N CYS A 406 5.22 -13.54 9.53
CA CYS A 406 5.89 -14.54 10.36
C CYS A 406 4.92 -15.31 11.27
N LEU A 407 3.75 -14.73 11.57
CA LEU A 407 2.71 -15.32 12.41
C LEU A 407 1.63 -16.05 11.60
N SER A 408 1.81 -16.24 10.28
CA SER A 408 0.85 -16.95 9.42
C SER A 408 0.57 -18.39 9.86
N ARG A 409 1.55 -19.03 10.52
CA ARG A 409 1.44 -20.39 11.07
C ARG A 409 1.01 -20.40 12.54
N SER A 410 1.00 -19.24 13.18
CA SER A 410 0.62 -19.05 14.56
C SER A 410 -0.88 -18.71 14.64
N ARG A 411 -1.52 -19.04 15.77
CA ARG A 411 -2.90 -18.61 16.06
C ARG A 411 -2.91 -17.67 17.27
N PRO A 412 -2.39 -16.43 17.13
CA PRO A 412 -2.40 -15.47 18.23
C PRO A 412 -3.83 -15.18 18.67
N THR A 413 -4.03 -14.93 19.97
CA THR A 413 -5.34 -14.58 20.55
C THR A 413 -5.79 -13.19 20.14
N ALA A 414 -4.86 -12.23 20.10
CA ALA A 414 -5.08 -10.87 19.64
C ALA A 414 -3.82 -10.30 18.97
N PHE A 415 -4.01 -9.41 18.00
CA PHE A 415 -2.91 -8.72 17.33
C PHE A 415 -3.36 -7.35 16.81
N ILE A 416 -2.40 -6.45 16.58
CA ILE A 416 -2.58 -5.26 15.74
C ILE A 416 -1.99 -5.51 14.34
N PHE A 417 -2.49 -4.81 13.34
CA PHE A 417 -1.96 -4.81 11.97
C PHE A 417 -1.75 -3.38 11.45
N THR A 418 -0.91 -3.24 10.44
CA THR A 418 -0.70 -1.95 9.75
C THR A 418 -1.62 -1.81 8.53
N ASP A 419 -1.66 -2.81 7.66
CA ASP A 419 -2.39 -2.75 6.39
C ASP A 419 -3.37 -3.91 6.19
N LEU A 420 -4.44 -3.65 5.41
CA LEU A 420 -5.39 -4.66 4.96
C LEU A 420 -5.38 -4.77 3.43
N VAL A 421 -5.24 -6.00 2.95
CA VAL A 421 -5.27 -6.33 1.51
C VAL A 421 -6.45 -7.24 1.24
N ARG A 422 -7.21 -6.94 0.20
CA ARG A 422 -8.33 -7.78 -0.24
C ARG A 422 -8.01 -8.41 -1.58
N THR A 423 -7.90 -9.73 -1.57
CA THR A 423 -7.90 -10.56 -2.78
C THR A 423 -9.25 -11.29 -2.83
N ASN A 424 -9.28 -12.57 -2.45
CA ASN A 424 -10.53 -13.33 -2.27
C ASN A 424 -11.14 -13.05 -0.89
N GLU A 425 -10.28 -13.00 0.13
CA GLU A 425 -10.61 -12.68 1.50
C GLU A 425 -9.86 -11.42 1.95
N LEU A 426 -10.20 -10.94 3.15
CA LEU A 426 -9.52 -9.80 3.76
C LEU A 426 -8.34 -10.30 4.59
N TYR A 427 -7.13 -9.89 4.23
CA TYR A 427 -5.89 -10.31 4.88
C TYR A 427 -5.21 -9.15 5.59
N ALA A 428 -4.86 -9.34 6.86
CA ALA A 428 -4.06 -8.43 7.66
C ALA A 428 -2.56 -8.63 7.40
N ARG A 429 -1.85 -7.53 7.13
CA ARG A 429 -0.40 -7.49 6.90
C ARG A 429 0.30 -6.72 8.01
N ASP A 430 1.56 -7.09 8.21
CA ASP A 430 2.48 -6.47 9.17
C ASP A 430 1.87 -6.47 10.57
N ILE A 431 1.79 -7.68 11.16
CA ILE A 431 1.05 -7.92 12.39
C ILE A 431 1.96 -8.08 13.61
N THR A 432 1.47 -7.68 14.78
CA THR A 432 2.16 -7.88 16.06
C THR A 432 1.18 -8.31 17.14
N VAL A 433 1.56 -9.35 17.89
CA VAL A 433 0.75 -9.88 18.99
C VAL A 433 0.63 -8.85 20.09
N ILE A 434 -0.56 -8.71 20.64
CA ILE A 434 -0.84 -7.83 21.78
C ILE A 434 -1.64 -8.60 22.83
N ASP A 435 -1.66 -8.08 24.05
CA ASP A 435 -2.65 -8.53 25.02
C ASP A 435 -3.99 -7.85 24.74
N LEU A 436 -5.04 -8.65 24.75
CA LEU A 436 -6.39 -8.20 24.42
C LEU A 436 -6.89 -7.08 25.37
N GLU A 437 -6.44 -7.13 26.63
CA GLU A 437 -6.80 -6.16 27.66
C GLU A 437 -6.31 -4.76 27.31
N TRP A 438 -5.09 -4.61 26.77
CA TRP A 438 -4.54 -3.30 26.40
C TRP A 438 -5.40 -2.60 25.34
N ALA A 439 -5.86 -3.35 24.34
CA ALA A 439 -6.73 -2.80 23.30
C ALA A 439 -8.13 -2.49 23.84
N LYS A 440 -8.68 -3.35 24.71
CA LYS A 440 -9.98 -3.13 25.34
C LYS A 440 -9.99 -1.91 26.24
N GLU A 441 -8.96 -1.71 27.08
CA GLU A 441 -8.82 -0.52 27.93
C GLU A 441 -8.83 0.78 27.10
N LEU A 442 -8.09 0.79 25.99
CA LEU A 442 -8.05 1.94 25.09
C LEU A 442 -9.41 2.19 24.43
N LEU A 443 -10.08 1.16 23.92
CA LEU A 443 -11.41 1.28 23.35
C LEU A 443 -12.45 1.73 24.38
N ASP A 444 -12.35 1.21 25.60
CA ASP A 444 -13.21 1.55 26.73
C ASP A 444 -13.07 3.02 27.11
N SER A 445 -11.84 3.55 27.15
CA SER A 445 -11.57 4.97 27.37
C SER A 445 -12.18 5.88 26.29
N LYS A 446 -12.47 5.33 25.10
CA LYS A 446 -13.06 6.05 23.96
C LYS A 446 -14.52 5.69 23.70
N LYS A 447 -15.20 4.96 24.62
CA LYS A 447 -16.61 4.54 24.50
C LYS A 447 -17.54 5.68 24.12
N THR A 448 -17.37 6.86 24.72
CA THR A 448 -18.20 8.03 24.43
C THR A 448 -18.13 8.42 22.94
N VAL A 449 -16.92 8.45 22.37
CA VAL A 449 -16.73 8.74 20.94
C VAL A 449 -17.30 7.62 20.09
N LEU A 450 -17.06 6.36 20.47
CA LEU A 450 -17.56 5.21 19.72
C LEU A 450 -19.10 5.14 19.69
N ASN A 451 -19.77 5.49 20.78
CA ASN A 451 -21.23 5.46 20.91
C ASN A 451 -21.89 6.62 20.14
N MET A 452 -21.30 7.82 20.16
CA MET A 452 -21.81 8.98 19.39
C MET A 452 -22.01 8.62 17.90
N PHE A 453 -21.04 7.93 17.31
CA PHE A 453 -21.12 7.51 15.90
C PHE A 453 -21.90 6.21 15.66
N ARG A 454 -22.40 5.53 16.70
CA ARG A 454 -23.34 4.39 16.57
C ARG A 454 -24.78 4.90 16.55
N ASP A 455 -25.11 5.84 17.42
CA ASP A 455 -26.46 6.41 17.54
C ASP A 455 -26.84 7.24 16.31
N GLU A 456 -25.89 7.99 15.72
CA GLU A 456 -26.11 8.71 14.46
C GLU A 456 -26.45 7.78 13.28
N ARG A 457 -25.89 6.56 13.23
CA ARG A 457 -26.21 5.56 12.19
C ARG A 457 -27.59 4.94 12.37
N LEU A 458 -28.01 4.70 13.62
CA LEU A 458 -29.36 4.21 13.92
C LEU A 458 -30.41 5.26 13.54
N HIS A 459 -30.16 6.54 13.84
CA HIS A 459 -31.05 7.62 13.42
C HIS A 459 -31.08 7.83 11.90
N SER A 460 -29.96 7.66 11.19
CA SER A 460 -29.97 7.77 9.72
C SER A 460 -30.70 6.61 9.03
N MET A 461 -30.68 5.39 9.62
CA MET A 461 -31.39 4.23 9.08
C MET A 461 -32.91 4.26 9.33
N ILE A 462 -33.37 4.97 10.36
CA ILE A 462 -34.80 5.13 10.66
C ILE A 462 -35.45 6.20 9.74
N HIS A 463 -34.64 7.02 9.06
CA HIS A 463 -35.10 8.12 8.20
C HIS A 463 -34.73 7.96 6.71
N SER A 464 -34.27 6.77 6.31
CA SER A 464 -34.10 6.34 4.91
C SER A 464 -35.05 5.19 4.62
#